data_AF-A0A9D4GMY5-F1
#
_entry.id   AF-A0A9D4GMY5-F1
#
_cell.length_a   1.000
_cell.length_b   1.000
_cell.length_c   1.000
_cell.angle_alpha   90.00
_cell.angle_beta   90.00
_cell.angle_gamma   90.00
#
_symmetry.space_group_name_H-M   'P 1'
#
loop_
_entity.id
_entity.type
_entity.pdbx_description
1 polymer ?
#
loop_
_entity_poly.entity_id
_entity_poly.type
_entity_poly.pdbx_seq_one_letter_code
_entity_poly.pdbx_strand_id
1 'polypeptide(L)' 'MKTLIMKCHESRTDPMEEILEQRNTPRADTKRSPAEMMMNRKLRTMVPSRVKAEPRCESRVNRKKSVKNGSIKKRTINQK' A
#
# COMPACT_ATOMS: atom_id res chain seq x y z
N MET A 1 -2.03 5.05 -19.06
CA MET A 1 -0.82 5.92 -19.10
C MET A 1 -0.69 6.59 -20.46
N LYS A 2 -0.59 5.84 -21.58
CA LYS A 2 -0.53 6.43 -22.94
C LYS A 2 -1.65 7.45 -23.21
N THR A 3 -2.89 7.10 -22.87
CA THR A 3 -4.06 7.99 -23.01
C THR A 3 -4.01 9.24 -22.12
N LEU A 4 -3.45 9.13 -20.91
CA LEU A 4 -3.26 10.29 -20.01
C LEU A 4 -2.26 11.27 -20.62
N ILE A 5 -1.12 10.76 -21.10
CA ILE A 5 -0.07 11.58 -21.71
C ILE A 5 -0.59 12.27 -22.98
N MET A 6 -1.37 11.57 -23.81
CA MET A 6 -2.01 12.18 -24.99
C MET A 6 -2.94 13.34 -24.60
N LYS A 7 -3.78 13.15 -23.56
CA LYS A 7 -4.64 14.22 -23.04
C LYS A 7 -3.86 15.39 -22.45
N CYS A 8 -2.71 15.14 -21.81
CA CYS A 8 -1.85 16.20 -21.29
C CYS A 8 -1.28 17.05 -22.44
N HIS A 9 -0.88 16.40 -23.54
CA HIS A 9 -0.42 17.10 -24.74
C HIS A 9 -1.52 17.94 -25.39
N GLU A 10 -2.75 17.41 -25.48
CA GLU A 10 -3.92 18.15 -26.00
C GLU A 10 -4.27 19.36 -25.12
N SER A 11 -4.26 19.17 -23.79
CA SER A 11 -4.60 20.22 -22.81
C SER A 11 -3.44 21.15 -22.47
N ARG A 12 -2.24 20.91 -23.02
CA ARG A 12 -0.97 21.61 -22.69
C ARG A 12 -0.65 21.64 -21.19
N THR A 13 -0.91 20.54 -20.48
CA THR A 13 -0.57 20.35 -19.06
C THR A 13 0.68 19.47 -18.92
N ASP A 14 1.38 19.58 -17.78
CA ASP A 14 2.57 18.77 -17.52
C ASP A 14 2.16 17.29 -17.29
N PRO A 15 2.60 16.34 -18.14
CA PRO A 15 2.32 14.93 -17.96
C PRO A 15 2.83 14.38 -16.63
N MET A 16 3.93 14.93 -16.09
CA MET A 16 4.55 14.41 -14.86
C MET A 16 3.73 14.77 -13.63
N GLU A 17 3.19 15.99 -13.57
CA GLU A 17 2.26 16.42 -12.52
C GLU A 17 0.96 15.61 -12.54
N GLU A 18 0.39 15.38 -13.72
CA GLU A 18 -0.84 14.57 -13.86
C GLU A 18 -0.62 13.10 -13.47
N ILE A 19 0.52 12.52 -13.84
CA ILE A 19 0.89 11.18 -13.38
C ILE A 19 1.02 11.16 -11.86
N LEU A 20 1.58 12.22 -11.26
CA LEU A 20 1.75 12.36 -9.82
C LEU A 20 0.42 12.50 -9.08
N GLU A 21 -0.53 13.23 -9.65
CA GLU A 21 -1.87 13.35 -9.09
C GLU A 21 -2.59 12.01 -9.16
N GLN A 22 -2.66 11.40 -10.35
CA GLN A 22 -3.37 10.14 -10.57
C GLN A 22 -2.89 8.99 -9.65
N ARG A 23 -1.59 8.96 -9.32
CA ARG A 23 -1.03 7.94 -8.41
C ARG A 23 -1.32 8.19 -6.94
N ASN A 24 -1.63 9.43 -6.57
CA ASN A 24 -1.91 9.86 -5.21
C ASN A 24 -3.42 9.93 -4.93
N THR A 25 -4.26 10.10 -5.96
CA THR A 25 -5.73 10.12 -5.82
C THR A 25 -6.28 8.72 -5.46
N PRO A 26 -7.03 8.58 -4.35
CA PRO A 26 -7.68 7.33 -3.99
C PRO A 26 -8.78 6.96 -4.99
N ARG A 27 -8.90 5.67 -5.32
CA ARG A 27 -10.00 5.18 -6.14
C ARG A 27 -11.27 4.95 -5.30
N ALA A 28 -12.44 5.17 -5.90
CA ALA A 28 -13.73 5.04 -5.21
C ALA A 28 -14.05 3.60 -4.75
N ASP A 29 -13.61 2.61 -5.52
CA ASP A 29 -13.82 1.18 -5.27
C ASP A 29 -13.03 0.66 -4.06
N THR A 30 -11.76 1.01 -3.99
CA THR A 30 -10.78 0.44 -3.06
C THR A 30 -10.40 1.38 -1.93
N LYS A 31 -10.75 2.67 -2.04
CA LYS A 31 -10.36 3.76 -1.14
C LYS A 31 -8.84 3.90 -0.96
N ARG A 32 -8.04 3.31 -1.85
CA ARG A 32 -6.57 3.36 -1.85
C ARG A 32 -6.07 3.98 -3.14
N SER A 33 -4.97 4.71 -3.05
CA SER A 33 -4.33 5.25 -4.26
C SER A 33 -3.52 4.17 -4.96
N PRO A 34 -3.28 4.29 -6.28
CA PRO A 34 -2.45 3.34 -7.02
C PRO A 34 -1.06 3.12 -6.39
N ALA A 35 -0.44 4.18 -5.88
CA ALA A 35 0.86 4.08 -5.24
C ALA A 35 0.80 3.32 -3.90
N GLU A 36 -0.29 3.44 -3.14
CA GLU A 36 -0.52 2.66 -1.92
C GLU A 36 -0.81 1.20 -2.20
N MET A 37 -1.49 0.90 -3.30
CA MET A 37 -1.71 -0.47 -3.76
C MET A 37 -0.39 -1.12 -4.15
N MET A 38 0.45 -0.42 -4.91
CA MET A 38 1.77 -0.90 -5.33
C MET A 38 2.69 -1.15 -4.13
N MET A 39 2.77 -0.20 -3.19
CA MET A 39 3.63 -0.31 -2.01
C MET A 39 3.00 -1.15 -0.89
N ASN A 40 1.72 -1.50 -1.03
CA ASN A 40 0.93 -2.28 -0.10
C ASN A 40 1.01 -1.78 1.36
N ARG A 41 1.14 -0.45 1.51
CA ARG A 41 1.22 0.34 2.75
C ARG A 41 0.73 1.77 2.49
N LYS A 42 0.33 2.50 3.53
CA LYS A 42 0.07 3.95 3.43
C LYS A 42 1.39 4.67 3.13
N LEU A 43 1.39 5.60 2.19
CA LEU A 43 2.56 6.43 1.89
C LEU A 43 2.67 7.58 2.91
N ARG A 44 3.90 7.99 3.23
CA ARG A 44 4.15 9.19 4.05
C ARG A 44 3.74 10.41 3.25
N THR A 45 2.78 11.16 3.78
CA THR A 45 2.42 12.48 3.28
C THR A 45 3.23 13.54 4.03
N MET A 46 3.54 14.66 3.38
CA MET A 46 4.16 15.80 4.07
C MET A 46 3.24 16.40 5.13
N VAL A 47 1.94 16.37 4.87
CA VAL A 47 0.93 16.79 5.84
C VAL A 47 0.79 15.70 6.91
N PRO A 48 1.01 16.01 8.19
CA PRO A 48 0.73 15.09 9.28
C PRO A 48 -0.78 14.84 9.32
N SER A 49 -1.18 13.59 9.10
CA SER A 49 -2.58 13.18 9.24
C SER A 49 -2.86 12.83 10.70
N ARG A 50 -4.01 13.30 11.24
CA ARG A 50 -4.54 12.87 12.54
C ARG A 50 -5.00 11.41 12.51
N VAL A 51 -5.26 10.89 11.32
CA VAL A 51 -5.57 9.47 11.11
C VAL A 51 -4.25 8.71 11.16
N LYS A 52 -4.03 7.98 12.25
CA LYS A 52 -2.92 7.03 12.35
C LYS A 52 -3.00 6.10 11.13
N ALA A 53 -1.88 5.89 10.45
CA ALA A 53 -1.82 4.88 9.40
C ALA A 53 -2.12 3.53 10.07
N GLU A 54 -3.37 3.08 9.97
CA GLU A 54 -3.80 1.79 10.51
C GLU A 54 -2.79 0.73 10.06
N PRO A 55 -2.13 0.04 11.01
CA PRO A 55 -1.19 -1.00 10.65
C PRO A 55 -1.95 -2.05 9.85
N ARG A 56 -1.51 -2.23 8.60
CA ARG A 56 -1.79 -3.32 7.67
C ARG A 56 -2.68 -4.42 8.26
N CYS A 57 -3.86 -4.69 7.65
CA CYS A 57 -4.75 -5.83 7.95
C CYS A 57 -4.02 -6.93 8.72
N GLU A 58 -4.26 -7.00 10.03
CA GLU A 58 -3.51 -7.85 10.97
C GLU A 58 -3.48 -9.33 10.55
N SER A 59 -4.44 -9.75 9.72
CA SER A 59 -4.61 -11.11 9.22
C SER A 59 -3.34 -11.71 8.60
N ARG A 60 -2.54 -10.95 7.84
CA ARG A 60 -1.29 -11.48 7.23
C ARG A 60 -0.10 -11.52 8.19
N VAL A 61 -0.05 -10.65 9.19
CA VAL A 61 1.03 -10.63 10.20
C VAL A 61 0.78 -11.74 11.23
N ASN A 62 -0.46 -11.94 11.64
CA ASN A 62 -0.85 -13.00 12.58
C ASN A 62 -0.59 -14.40 12.00
N ARG A 63 -0.81 -14.60 10.69
CA ARG A 63 -0.48 -15.86 10.01
C ARG A 63 1.01 -16.22 10.07
N LYS A 64 1.91 -15.23 10.00
CA LYS A 64 3.36 -15.48 10.11
C LYS A 64 3.79 -15.76 11.56
N LYS A 65 3.18 -15.08 12.53
CA LYS A 65 3.41 -15.30 13.96
C LYS A 65 2.93 -16.69 14.41
N SER A 66 1.75 -17.13 13.98
CA SER A 66 1.23 -18.46 14.32
C SER A 66 2.08 -19.60 13.77
N VAL A 67 2.55 -19.48 12.52
CA VAL A 67 3.45 -20.48 11.92
C VAL A 67 4.79 -20.56 12.66
N LYS A 68 5.35 -19.42 13.09
CA LYS A 68 6.60 -19.37 13.87
C LYS A 68 6.44 -19.95 15.28
N ASN A 69 5.33 -19.68 15.95
CA ASN A 69 5.06 -20.24 17.28
C ASN A 69 4.79 -21.75 17.21
N GLY A 70 4.12 -22.22 16.16
CA GLY A 70 3.91 -23.65 15.91
C GLY A 70 5.22 -24.42 15.68
N SER A 71 6.19 -23.83 14.96
CA SER A 71 7.49 -24.48 14.72
C SER A 71 8.39 -24.50 15.96
N ILE A 72 8.36 -23.44 16.79
CA ILE A 72 9.07 -23.41 18.08
C ILE A 72 8.53 -24.49 19.02
N LYS A 73 7.20 -24.62 19.14
CA LYS A 73 6.56 -25.59 20.02
C LYS A 73 6.87 -27.05 19.64
N LYS A 74 6.94 -27.35 18.33
CA LYS A 74 7.37 -28.68 17.84
C LYS A 74 8.82 -29.00 18.18
N ARG A 75 9.72 -28.02 18.14
CA ARG A 75 11.14 -28.22 18.49
C ARG A 75 11.35 -28.51 19.96
N THR A 76 10.61 -27.84 20.85
CA THR A 76 10.72 -28.07 22.30
C THR A 76 10.14 -29.41 22.75
N ILE A 77 9.17 -29.97 22.01
CA ILE A 77 8.57 -31.27 22.34
C ILE A 77 9.49 -32.43 21.96
N ASN A 78 10.25 -32.32 20.86
CA ASN A 78 11.18 -33.36 20.40
C ASN A 78 12.54 -33.38 21.15
N GLN A 79 12.70 -32.58 22.22
CA GLN A 79 13.92 -32.53 23.04
C GLN A 79 13.72 -33.11 24.46
N LYS A 80 12.59 -33.77 24.72
CA LYS A 80 12.31 -34.55 25.93
C LYS A 80 12.16 -36.02 25.54
#